data_AF-A0A831SJC3-F1
#
_entry.id   AF-A0A831SJC3-F1
#
_cell.length_a   1.000
_cell.length_b   1.000
_cell.length_c   1.000
_cell.angle_alpha   90.00
_cell.angle_beta   90.00
_cell.angle_gamma   90.00
#
_symmetry.space_group_name_H-M   'P 1'
#
loop_
_entity.id
_entity.type
_entity.pdbx_description
1 polymer ?
#
loop_
_entity_poly.entity_id
_entity_poly.type
_entity_poly.pdbx_seq_one_letter_code
_entity_poly.pdbx_strand_id
1 'polypeptide(L)'
;MEYLRIKLTFMNDKKPYLLDISSLFYDFELLHDFCLIAYADEYKYYKFNNYFWYRKGRPIKKEHRIKALRIEKESPLTVEIIVDAIVGLSGAFWALVQAIERISNWKLNREKLEQEVEKLKKERNIKFYEEQQAKVEFERKLLEREAWNTLNSLLRRLEANSLKLKDIEISSYSENDYGKKNE
;
A
#
# COMPACT_ATOMS: atom_id res chain seq x y z
N MET A 1 1.93 0.33 20.16
CA MET A 1 0.97 0.04 19.06
C MET A 1 1.63 -0.90 18.08
N GLU A 2 0.85 -1.76 17.42
CA GLU A 2 1.36 -2.69 16.43
C GLU A 2 1.19 -2.12 15.03
N TYR A 3 2.21 -2.25 14.19
CA TYR A 3 2.20 -1.76 12.83
C TYR A 3 2.58 -2.89 11.86
N LEU A 4 2.17 -2.73 10.61
CA LEU A 4 2.78 -3.43 9.48
C LEU A 4 3.81 -2.50 8.85
N ARG A 5 5.02 -3.02 8.64
CA ARG A 5 6.09 -2.39 7.87
C ARG A 5 6.05 -2.95 6.46
N ILE A 6 5.94 -2.06 5.49
CA ILE A 6 6.02 -2.38 4.07
C ILE A 6 7.30 -1.73 3.54
N LYS A 7 8.20 -2.54 3.02
CA LYS A 7 9.44 -2.08 2.39
C LYS A 7 9.32 -2.27 0.89
N LEU A 8 9.43 -1.16 0.17
CA LEU A 8 9.37 -1.08 -1.28
C LEU A 8 10.78 -0.87 -1.80
N THR A 9 11.25 -1.78 -2.65
CA THR A 9 12.56 -1.67 -3.31
C THR A 9 12.32 -1.39 -4.79
N PHE A 10 12.94 -0.34 -5.33
CA PHE A 10 12.76 0.06 -6.73
C PHE A 10 13.99 -0.26 -7.59
N MET A 11 13.75 -0.65 -8.84
CA MET A 11 14.80 -0.72 -9.85
C MET A 11 15.36 0.67 -10.09
N ASN A 12 16.68 0.76 -10.18
CA ASN A 12 17.39 2.02 -10.32
C ASN A 12 18.38 1.93 -11.47
N ASP A 13 17.89 1.58 -12.66
CA ASP A 13 18.71 1.43 -13.86
C ASP A 13 19.27 2.78 -14.35
N LYS A 14 18.70 3.90 -13.86
CA LYS A 14 19.09 5.29 -14.18
C LYS A 14 18.88 6.18 -12.95
N LYS A 15 19.55 7.34 -12.90
CA LYS A 15 19.29 8.36 -11.87
C LYS A 15 17.90 8.98 -12.10
N PRO A 16 16.90 8.76 -11.23
CA PRO A 16 15.55 9.27 -11.42
C PRO A 16 15.50 10.78 -11.15
N TYR A 17 14.53 11.46 -11.76
CA TYR A 17 14.24 12.84 -11.38
C TYR A 17 13.57 12.88 -10.01
N LEU A 18 13.79 13.97 -9.26
CA LEU A 18 13.10 14.16 -7.98
C LEU A 18 11.57 14.17 -8.14
N LEU A 19 11.09 14.69 -9.27
CA LEU A 19 9.66 14.67 -9.60
C LEU A 19 9.13 13.23 -9.69
N ASP A 20 9.85 12.32 -10.33
CA ASP A 20 9.48 10.89 -10.45
C ASP A 20 9.36 10.23 -9.09
N ILE A 21 10.30 10.51 -8.17
CA ILE A 21 10.28 10.00 -6.79
C ILE A 21 9.07 10.57 -6.04
N SER A 22 8.89 11.89 -6.08
CA SER A 22 7.83 12.55 -5.32
C SER A 22 6.43 12.21 -5.82
N SER A 23 6.26 12.04 -7.14
CA SER A 23 5.00 11.64 -7.76
C SER A 23 4.67 10.19 -7.42
N LEU A 24 5.66 9.29 -7.43
CA LEU A 24 5.52 7.91 -7.01
C LEU A 24 5.01 7.83 -5.56
N PHE A 25 5.64 8.58 -4.64
CA PHE A 25 5.22 8.58 -3.23
C PHE A 25 3.80 9.11 -3.08
N TYR A 26 3.45 10.16 -3.83
CA TYR A 26 2.10 10.70 -3.83
C TYR A 26 1.08 9.69 -4.37
N ASP A 27 1.43 8.96 -5.43
CA ASP A 27 0.55 7.95 -6.02
C ASP A 27 0.39 6.71 -5.11
N PHE A 28 1.41 6.33 -4.34
CA PHE A 28 1.28 5.32 -3.29
C PHE A 28 0.38 5.77 -2.14
N GLU A 29 0.52 7.01 -1.67
CA GLU A 29 -0.39 7.61 -0.69
C GLU A 29 -1.84 7.57 -1.20
N LEU A 30 -2.05 7.96 -2.47
CA LEU A 30 -3.37 7.88 -3.11
C LEU A 30 -3.90 6.45 -3.16
N LEU A 31 -3.05 5.45 -3.41
CA LEU A 31 -3.47 4.06 -3.54
C LEU A 31 -3.91 3.49 -2.20
N HIS A 32 -3.14 3.76 -1.16
CA HIS A 32 -3.55 3.44 0.20
C HIS A 32 -4.88 4.12 0.58
N ASP A 33 -5.00 5.43 0.35
CA ASP A 33 -6.21 6.19 0.69
C ASP A 33 -7.42 5.68 -0.09
N PHE A 34 -7.23 5.30 -1.35
CA PHE A 34 -8.23 4.66 -2.19
C PHE A 34 -8.73 3.36 -1.57
N CYS A 35 -7.80 2.45 -1.23
CA CYS A 35 -8.12 1.16 -0.64
C CYS A 35 -8.86 1.31 0.69
N LEU A 36 -8.42 2.24 1.54
CA LEU A 36 -9.10 2.59 2.78
C LEU A 36 -10.55 3.05 2.53
N ILE A 37 -10.73 4.03 1.64
CA ILE A 37 -12.04 4.61 1.34
C ILE A 37 -13.01 3.60 0.71
N ALA A 38 -12.46 2.67 -0.08
CA ALA A 38 -13.25 1.63 -0.72
C ALA A 38 -13.73 0.56 0.27
N TYR A 39 -12.98 0.30 1.34
CA TYR A 39 -13.20 -0.87 2.19
C TYR A 39 -13.57 -0.61 3.64
N ALA A 40 -12.99 0.41 4.27
CA ALA A 40 -13.25 0.65 5.68
C ALA A 40 -14.64 1.30 5.82
N ASP A 41 -15.48 0.70 6.67
CA ASP A 41 -16.84 1.16 6.91
C ASP A 41 -16.90 2.61 7.40
N GLU A 42 -15.85 3.08 8.06
CA GLU A 42 -15.70 4.48 8.49
C GLU A 42 -15.78 5.49 7.34
N TYR A 43 -15.39 5.09 6.13
CA TYR A 43 -15.36 5.94 4.95
C TYR A 43 -16.49 5.64 3.96
N LYS A 44 -17.46 4.79 4.32
CA LYS A 44 -18.54 4.33 3.43
C LYS A 44 -19.38 5.45 2.78
N TYR A 45 -19.44 6.63 3.39
CA TYR A 45 -20.20 7.76 2.87
C TYR A 45 -19.42 8.65 1.91
N TYR A 46 -18.10 8.48 1.82
CA TYR A 46 -17.30 9.20 0.82
C TYR A 46 -17.71 8.77 -0.59
N LYS A 47 -17.83 9.73 -1.52
CA LYS A 47 -18.08 9.45 -2.93
C LYS A 47 -16.85 9.84 -3.75
N PHE A 48 -16.34 8.91 -4.55
CA PHE A 48 -15.23 9.22 -5.44
C PHE A 48 -15.63 10.31 -6.42
N ASN A 49 -14.78 11.34 -6.51
CA ASN A 49 -14.98 12.52 -7.34
C ASN A 49 -13.62 13.13 -7.69
N ASN A 50 -13.62 14.21 -8.48
CA ASN A 50 -12.39 14.86 -8.92
C ASN A 50 -11.53 15.41 -7.77
N TYR A 51 -12.10 15.66 -6.59
CA TYR A 51 -11.33 16.12 -5.43
C TYR A 51 -10.44 15.02 -4.84
N PHE A 52 -10.72 13.75 -5.10
CA PHE A 52 -9.89 12.62 -4.65
C PHE A 52 -8.41 12.83 -4.96
N TRP A 53 -8.09 13.47 -6.09
CA TRP A 53 -6.72 13.69 -6.56
C TRP A 53 -5.96 14.80 -5.84
N TYR A 54 -6.62 15.62 -5.02
CA TYR A 54 -5.98 16.72 -4.30
C TYR A 54 -5.53 16.29 -2.90
N ARG A 55 -4.39 16.85 -2.44
CA ARG A 55 -3.80 16.56 -1.13
C ARG A 55 -4.77 16.66 0.07
N LYS A 56 -5.78 17.52 -0.01
CA LYS A 56 -6.80 17.73 1.04
C LYS A 56 -8.20 17.23 0.65
N GLY A 57 -8.35 16.54 -0.47
CA GLY A 57 -9.66 16.14 -0.97
C GLY A 57 -10.20 14.83 -0.37
N ARG A 58 -9.42 14.17 0.50
CA ARG A 58 -9.76 12.87 1.10
C ARG A 58 -9.82 13.00 2.63
N PRO A 59 -10.89 12.53 3.30
CA PRO A 59 -11.07 12.70 4.74
C PRO A 59 -10.35 11.61 5.56
N ILE A 60 -9.07 11.34 5.27
CA ILE A 60 -8.32 10.29 5.97
C ILE A 60 -7.91 10.76 7.37
N LYS A 61 -8.40 10.04 8.38
CA LYS A 61 -8.07 10.23 9.80
C LYS A 61 -6.56 10.11 10.01
N LYS A 62 -6.00 10.82 11.01
CA LYS A 62 -4.54 10.90 11.19
C LYS A 62 -3.92 9.54 11.50
N GLU A 63 -4.61 8.76 12.33
CA GLU A 63 -4.28 7.40 12.74
C GLU A 63 -4.25 6.40 11.57
N HIS A 64 -4.99 6.69 10.50
CA HIS A 64 -5.08 5.81 9.32
C HIS A 64 -4.06 6.16 8.25
N ARG A 65 -3.34 7.27 8.36
CA ARG A 65 -2.38 7.69 7.33
C ARG A 65 -1.15 6.79 7.33
N ILE A 66 -0.61 6.55 6.14
CA ILE A 66 0.70 5.94 6.00
C ILE A 66 1.73 6.85 6.68
N LYS A 67 2.67 6.25 7.40
CA LYS A 67 3.83 6.98 7.94
C LYS A 67 5.08 6.50 7.23
N ALA A 68 5.92 7.44 6.79
CA ALA A 68 7.26 7.11 6.33
C ALA A 68 8.12 6.72 7.55
N LEU A 69 8.65 5.50 7.55
CA LEU A 69 9.58 5.02 8.55
C LEU A 69 11.02 5.33 8.14
N ARG A 70 11.37 5.05 6.88
CA ARG A 70 12.72 5.25 6.35
C ARG A 70 12.68 5.50 4.84
N ILE A 71 13.51 6.39 4.34
CA ILE A 71 13.73 6.60 2.90
C ILE A 71 15.23 6.58 2.65
N GLU A 72 15.69 5.56 1.96
CA GLU A 72 17.10 5.37 1.61
C GLU A 72 17.28 5.58 0.12
N LYS A 73 18.00 6.65 -0.22
CA LYS A 73 18.29 7.04 -1.60
C LYS A 73 19.52 6.32 -2.18
N GLU A 74 20.03 5.29 -1.51
CA GLU A 74 21.07 4.43 -2.11
C GLU A 74 20.52 3.75 -3.37
N SER A 75 21.39 3.13 -4.17
CA SER A 75 20.94 2.30 -5.29
C SER A 75 20.89 0.86 -4.81
N PRO A 76 19.70 0.22 -4.71
CA PRO A 76 18.37 0.67 -5.15
C PRO A 76 17.66 1.61 -4.17
N LEU A 77 16.79 2.50 -4.70
CA LEU A 77 15.91 3.33 -3.88
C LEU A 77 15.04 2.40 -3.03
N THR A 78 15.10 2.60 -1.72
CA THR A 78 14.33 1.80 -0.76
C THR A 78 13.47 2.73 0.09
N VAL A 79 12.20 2.38 0.21
CA VAL A 79 11.23 3.14 0.99
C VAL A 79 10.56 2.20 1.95
N GLU A 80 10.59 2.56 3.23
CA GLU A 80 9.92 1.83 4.28
C GLU A 80 8.81 2.70 4.85
N ILE A 81 7.61 2.13 4.84
CA ILE A 81 6.41 2.75 5.39
C ILE A 81 5.83 1.86 6.48
N ILE A 82 5.11 2.47 7.40
CA ILE A 82 4.31 1.76 8.40
C ILE A 82 2.84 2.18 8.30
N VAL A 83 1.98 1.19 8.47
CA VAL A 83 0.52 1.34 8.54
C VAL A 83 0.06 0.67 9.84
N ASP A 84 -0.92 1.27 10.52
CA ASP A 84 -1.51 0.68 11.74
C ASP A 84 -1.98 -0.75 11.46
N ALA A 85 -1.65 -1.71 12.34
CA ALA A 85 -1.99 -3.11 12.12
C ALA A 85 -3.52 -3.33 11.96
N ILE A 86 -4.37 -2.56 12.63
CA ILE A 86 -5.84 -2.68 12.48
C ILE A 86 -6.27 -2.35 11.05
N VAL A 87 -5.63 -1.36 10.43
CA VAL A 87 -5.85 -0.99 9.02
C VAL A 87 -5.13 -1.95 8.07
N GLY A 88 -3.90 -2.32 8.40
CA GLY A 88 -3.04 -3.23 7.66
C GLY A 88 -3.55 -4.67 7.62
N LEU A 89 -4.50 -5.02 8.49
CA LEU A 89 -5.11 -6.36 8.55
C LEU A 89 -6.55 -6.39 8.00
N SER A 90 -7.00 -5.28 7.41
CA SER A 90 -8.34 -5.15 6.81
C SER A 90 -8.35 -5.53 5.31
N GLY A 91 -9.54 -5.65 4.72
CA GLY A 91 -9.70 -5.82 3.26
C GLY A 91 -8.99 -4.74 2.44
N ALA A 92 -8.76 -3.54 3.00
CA ALA A 92 -8.01 -2.47 2.36
C ALA A 92 -6.54 -2.84 2.09
N PHE A 93 -5.92 -3.63 2.97
CA PHE A 93 -4.53 -4.06 2.77
C PHE A 93 -4.41 -5.06 1.61
N TRP A 94 -5.31 -6.04 1.54
CA TRP A 94 -5.33 -6.97 0.40
C TRP A 94 -5.70 -6.26 -0.90
N ALA A 95 -6.59 -5.28 -0.84
CA ALA A 95 -6.89 -4.41 -1.97
C ALA A 95 -5.64 -3.67 -2.46
N LEU A 96 -4.79 -3.19 -1.54
CA LEU A 96 -3.52 -2.55 -1.85
C LEU A 96 -2.55 -3.54 -2.50
N VAL A 97 -2.38 -4.73 -1.91
CA VAL A 97 -1.53 -5.80 -2.47
C VAL A 97 -1.98 -6.17 -3.89
N GLN A 98 -3.28 -6.46 -4.08
CA GLN A 98 -3.84 -6.79 -5.38
C GLN A 98 -3.71 -5.66 -6.41
N ALA A 99 -3.85 -4.40 -5.97
CA ALA A 99 -3.67 -3.26 -6.85
C ALA A 99 -2.21 -3.12 -7.30
N ILE A 100 -1.26 -3.37 -6.40
CA ILE A 100 0.16 -3.38 -6.73
C ILE A 100 0.50 -4.54 -7.69
N GLU A 101 -0.06 -5.74 -7.47
CA GLU A 101 0.11 -6.89 -8.37
C GLU A 101 -0.43 -6.64 -9.78
N ARG A 102 -1.52 -5.88 -9.92
CA ARG A 102 -2.11 -5.53 -11.23
C ARG A 102 -1.20 -4.68 -12.10
N ILE A 103 -0.15 -4.07 -11.53
CA ILE A 103 0.87 -3.34 -12.28
C ILE A 103 1.84 -4.39 -12.85
N SER A 104 1.39 -5.07 -13.90
CA SER A 104 1.92 -6.29 -14.56
C SER A 104 3.42 -6.31 -14.90
N ASN A 105 4.12 -5.18 -14.83
CA ASN A 105 5.56 -5.07 -15.05
C ASN A 105 6.41 -5.11 -13.78
N TRP A 106 5.79 -5.12 -12.60
CA TRP A 106 6.47 -5.33 -11.34
C TRP A 106 6.37 -6.81 -11.03
N LYS A 107 7.34 -7.58 -11.53
CA LYS A 107 7.43 -9.03 -11.36
C LYS A 107 7.77 -9.33 -9.88
N LEU A 108 6.80 -9.07 -9.01
CA LEU A 108 6.87 -9.34 -7.59
C LEU A 108 7.03 -10.84 -7.41
N ASN A 109 7.92 -11.25 -6.50
CA ASN A 109 8.04 -12.67 -6.17
C ASN A 109 6.83 -13.07 -5.31
N ARG A 110 5.71 -13.33 -5.99
CA ARG A 110 4.39 -13.57 -5.38
C ARG A 110 4.44 -14.62 -4.29
N GLU A 111 5.18 -15.70 -4.51
CA GLU A 111 5.38 -16.77 -3.53
C GLU A 111 6.06 -16.27 -2.24
N LYS A 112 7.05 -15.37 -2.35
CA LYS A 112 7.71 -14.75 -1.18
C LYS A 112 6.73 -13.86 -0.42
N LEU A 113 5.95 -13.05 -1.13
CA LEU A 113 4.95 -12.17 -0.53
C LEU A 113 3.86 -12.97 0.19
N GLU A 114 3.33 -14.01 -0.45
CA GLU A 114 2.34 -14.91 0.13
C GLU A 114 2.87 -15.60 1.40
N GLN A 115 4.12 -16.07 1.38
CA GLN A 115 4.77 -16.69 2.54
C GLN A 115 4.98 -15.70 3.69
N GLU A 116 5.43 -14.48 3.42
CA GLU A 116 5.59 -13.43 4.44
C GLU A 116 4.24 -13.07 5.08
N VAL A 117 3.21 -12.91 4.25
CA VAL A 117 1.86 -12.63 4.75
C VAL A 117 1.30 -13.84 5.52
N GLU A 118 1.53 -15.08 5.06
CA GLU A 118 1.08 -16.27 5.78
C GLU A 118 1.80 -16.47 7.11
N LYS A 119 3.08 -16.14 7.19
CA LYS A 119 3.82 -16.12 8.45
C LYS A 119 3.21 -15.11 9.43
N LEU A 120 2.89 -13.91 8.95
CA LEU A 120 2.19 -12.90 9.75
C LEU A 120 0.80 -13.39 10.21
N LYS A 121 0.08 -14.19 9.39
CA LYS A 121 -1.20 -14.82 9.80
C LYS A 121 -1.01 -15.74 11.00
N LYS A 122 -0.02 -16.63 10.95
CA LYS A 122 0.25 -17.63 12.00
C LYS A 122 0.72 -16.98 13.29
N GLU A 123 1.55 -15.95 13.19
CA GLU A 123 2.09 -15.23 14.35
C GLU A 123 1.04 -14.40 15.10
N ARG A 124 0.01 -13.89 14.41
CA ARG A 124 -0.99 -13.01 15.02
C ARG A 124 -2.34 -13.66 15.35
N ASN A 125 -2.56 -14.93 14.98
CA ASN A 125 -3.81 -15.68 15.23
C ASN A 125 -5.07 -14.96 14.69
N ILE A 126 -4.92 -14.32 13.52
CA ILE A 126 -5.94 -13.47 12.91
C ILE A 126 -6.59 -14.22 11.76
N LYS A 127 -7.93 -14.35 11.78
CA LYS A 127 -8.71 -14.84 10.64
C LYS A 127 -8.69 -13.78 9.54
N PHE A 128 -7.80 -13.94 8.57
CA PHE A 128 -7.92 -13.21 7.32
C PHE A 128 -9.01 -13.83 6.43
N TYR A 129 -9.66 -12.98 5.62
CA TYR A 129 -10.41 -13.42 4.44
C TYR A 129 -9.48 -14.23 3.53
N GLU A 130 -9.93 -15.39 3.07
CA GLU A 130 -9.19 -16.17 2.08
C GLU A 130 -8.91 -15.29 0.86
N GLU A 131 -7.69 -15.34 0.30
CA GLU A 131 -7.25 -14.46 -0.81
C GLU A 131 -8.26 -14.40 -1.98
N GLN A 132 -8.87 -15.55 -2.29
CA GLN A 132 -9.93 -15.67 -3.29
C GLN A 132 -11.18 -14.85 -2.92
N GLN A 133 -11.59 -14.87 -1.65
CA GLN A 133 -12.68 -14.04 -1.15
C GLN A 133 -12.30 -12.56 -1.15
N ALA A 134 -11.07 -12.22 -0.80
CA ALA A 134 -10.58 -10.84 -0.83
C ALA A 134 -10.58 -10.27 -2.26
N LYS A 135 -10.27 -11.07 -3.28
CA LYS A 135 -10.32 -10.69 -4.69
C LYS A 135 -11.74 -10.49 -5.20
N VAL A 136 -12.64 -11.41 -4.90
CA VAL A 136 -14.07 -11.27 -5.25
C VAL A 136 -14.67 -10.05 -4.54
N GLU A 137 -14.34 -9.85 -3.27
CA GLU A 137 -14.78 -8.69 -2.51
C GLU A 137 -14.18 -7.37 -3.04
N PHE A 138 -12.96 -7.39 -3.56
CA PHE A 138 -12.33 -6.25 -4.23
C PHE A 138 -13.14 -5.78 -5.41
N GLU A 139 -13.45 -6.68 -6.33
CA GLU A 139 -14.22 -6.31 -7.52
C GLU A 139 -15.65 -5.87 -7.15
N ARG A 140 -16.27 -6.53 -6.17
CA ARG A 140 -17.58 -6.14 -5.65
C ARG A 140 -17.58 -4.74 -5.03
N LYS A 141 -16.65 -4.44 -4.12
CA LYS A 141 -16.54 -3.12 -3.48
C LYS A 141 -16.25 -2.03 -4.50
N LEU A 142 -15.40 -2.30 -5.49
CA LEU A 142 -15.14 -1.34 -6.57
C LEU A 142 -16.38 -1.02 -7.39
N LEU A 143 -17.21 -2.03 -7.66
CA LEU A 143 -18.49 -1.87 -8.34
C LEU A 143 -19.46 -1.04 -7.49
N GLU A 144 -19.68 -1.42 -6.24
CA GLU A 144 -20.58 -0.74 -5.29
C GLU A 144 -20.23 0.72 -5.06
N ARG A 145 -18.93 1.04 -5.11
CA ARG A 145 -18.41 2.38 -4.86
C ARG A 145 -18.20 3.19 -6.14
N GLU A 146 -18.54 2.63 -7.31
CA GLU A 146 -18.30 3.22 -8.64
C GLU A 146 -16.83 3.68 -8.81
N ALA A 147 -15.91 2.94 -8.20
CA ALA A 147 -14.54 3.39 -7.97
C ALA A 147 -13.54 2.93 -9.05
N TRP A 148 -13.99 2.10 -9.99
CA TRP A 148 -13.17 1.49 -11.05
C TRP A 148 -12.38 2.51 -11.87
N ASN A 149 -13.00 3.61 -12.27
CA ASN A 149 -12.32 4.64 -13.05
C ASN A 149 -11.18 5.28 -12.25
N THR A 150 -11.41 5.58 -10.97
CA THR A 150 -10.40 6.14 -10.08
C THR A 150 -9.23 5.16 -9.90
N LEU A 151 -9.51 3.88 -9.65
CA LEU A 151 -8.48 2.85 -9.55
C LEU A 151 -7.67 2.74 -10.84
N ASN A 152 -8.32 2.62 -11.99
CA ASN A 152 -7.64 2.47 -13.27
C ASN A 152 -6.76 3.68 -13.61
N SER A 153 -7.24 4.90 -13.34
CA SER A 153 -6.43 6.11 -13.49
C SER A 153 -5.21 6.10 -12.57
N LEU A 154 -5.36 5.59 -11.34
CA LEU A 154 -4.26 5.52 -10.38
C LEU A 154 -3.22 4.46 -10.78
N LEU A 155 -3.67 3.27 -11.19
CA LEU A 155 -2.79 2.20 -11.70
C LEU A 155 -2.00 2.68 -12.93
N ARG A 156 -2.65 3.40 -13.85
CA ARG A 156 -1.97 3.99 -15.02
C ARG A 156 -0.89 4.99 -14.65
N ARG A 157 -1.10 5.81 -13.61
CA ARG A 157 -0.10 6.78 -13.12
C ARG A 157 1.11 6.07 -12.53
N LEU A 158 0.87 5.06 -11.69
CA LEU A 158 1.93 4.22 -11.11
C LEU A 158 2.71 3.46 -12.19
N GLU A 159 2.00 2.89 -13.19
CA GLU A 159 2.62 2.19 -14.31
C GLU A 159 3.45 3.12 -15.21
N ALA A 160 3.00 4.37 -15.42
CA ALA A 160 3.71 5.36 -16.21
C ALA A 160 4.96 5.91 -15.53
N ASN A 161 5.12 5.72 -14.21
CA ASN A 161 6.29 6.20 -13.49
C ASN A 161 7.58 5.49 -13.96
N SER A 162 8.69 6.23 -14.05
CA SER A 162 9.98 5.70 -14.51
C SER A 162 10.60 4.71 -13.52
N LEU A 163 10.31 4.87 -12.22
CA LEU A 163 10.73 3.98 -11.16
C LEU A 163 9.84 2.75 -11.12
N LYS A 164 10.44 1.58 -11.39
CA LYS A 164 9.73 0.30 -11.35
C LYS A 164 9.95 -0.39 -10.02
N LEU A 165 8.88 -0.88 -9.40
CA LEU A 165 8.98 -1.66 -8.19
C LEU A 165 9.65 -3.00 -8.50
N LYS A 166 10.70 -3.30 -7.76
CA LYS A 166 11.49 -4.52 -7.87
C LYS A 166 11.02 -5.58 -6.87
N ASP A 167 10.82 -5.15 -5.62
CA ASP A 167 10.45 -6.07 -4.54
C ASP A 167 9.59 -5.35 -3.51
N ILE A 168 8.75 -6.12 -2.83
CA ILE A 168 7.99 -5.69 -1.65
C ILE A 168 8.24 -6.71 -0.56
N GLU A 169 8.59 -6.21 0.63
CA GLU A 169 8.70 -7.03 1.84
C GLU A 169 7.71 -6.50 2.87
N ILE A 170 6.93 -7.40 3.47
CA ILE A 170 5.94 -7.06 4.50
C ILE A 170 6.35 -7.74 5.80
N SER A 171 6.45 -6.96 6.87
CA SER A 171 6.82 -7.44 8.20
C SER A 171 5.99 -6.78 9.29
N SER A 172 5.96 -7.37 10.48
CA SER A 172 5.43 -6.72 11.67
C SER A 172 6.42 -5.68 12.19
N TYR A 173 5.91 -4.60 12.77
CA TYR A 173 6.72 -3.56 13.40
C TYR A 173 6.13 -3.17 14.75
N SER A 174 6.99 -3.13 15.77
CA SER A 174 6.71 -2.62 17.10
C SER A 174 7.63 -1.42 17.35
N GLU A 175 7.07 -0.31 17.85
CA GLU A 175 7.88 0.87 18.22
C GLU A 175 8.98 0.55 19.25
N ASN A 176 8.84 -0.54 20.03
CA ASN A 176 9.84 -0.98 21.01
C ASN A 176 11.12 -1.54 20.36
N ASP A 177 11.12 -1.84 19.06
CA ASP A 177 12.28 -2.46 18.38
C ASP A 177 13.33 -1.43 17.91
N TYR A 178 12.99 -0.13 17.85
CA TYR A 178 13.92 0.92 17.40
C TYR A 178 14.87 1.43 18.50
N GLY A 179 14.51 1.25 19.77
CA GLY A 179 15.28 1.76 20.91
C GLY A 179 16.56 0.98 21.25
N LYS A 180 16.75 -0.24 20.69
CA LYS A 180 17.89 -1.12 21.03
C LYS A 180 19.07 -1.08 20.06
N LYS A 181 18.99 -0.32 18.96
CA LYS A 181 20.06 -0.27 17.95
C LYS A 181 20.96 0.97 18.02
N ASN A 182 20.70 1.89 18.95
CA ASN A 182 21.43 3.14 19.10
C ASN A 182 22.09 3.33 20.49
N GLU A 183 22.39 2.23 21.20
CA GLU A 183 23.31 2.22 22.36
C GLU A 183 24.58 1.44 22.03
#